data_AF-A0A957NTQ6-F1
#
_entry.id   AF-A0A957NTQ6-F1
#
_cell.length_a   1.000
_cell.length_b   1.000
_cell.length_c   1.000
_cell.angle_alpha   90.00
_cell.angle_beta   90.00
_cell.angle_gamma   90.00
#
_symmetry.space_group_name_H-M   'P 1'
#
loop_
_entity.id
_entity.type
_entity.pdbx_description
1 polymer ?
#
loop_
_entity_poly.entity_id
_entity_poly.type
_entity_poly.pdbx_seq_one_letter_code
_entity_poly.pdbx_strand_id
1 'polypeptide(L)'
;MALMLLLGLGWWAQTFVWAQADAPRELWVDIQSLGGTCSDDLTREQVSSSQPWCTLGITGDKVQPGDTVYVRAGEYTQAQRCPG
;
A
#
# COMPACT_ATOMS: atom_id res chain seq x y z
N MET A 1 5.28 36.80 -29.42
CA MET A 1 6.13 37.72 -28.65
C MET A 1 5.50 37.88 -27.27
N ALA A 2 5.96 37.10 -26.29
CA ALA A 2 5.64 37.30 -24.89
C ALA A 2 6.96 37.51 -24.17
N LEU A 3 7.22 38.77 -23.84
CA LEU A 3 8.40 39.23 -23.11
C LEU A 3 8.13 38.97 -21.63
N MET A 4 8.65 37.87 -21.09
CA MET A 4 8.62 37.61 -19.65
C MET A 4 9.85 38.29 -19.01
N LEU A 5 9.59 39.43 -18.37
CA LEU A 5 10.52 40.12 -17.50
C LEU A 5 10.85 39.25 -16.28
N LEU A 6 12.11 38.84 -16.17
CA LEU A 6 12.70 38.31 -14.95
C LEU A 6 13.06 39.49 -14.04
N LEU A 7 12.21 39.79 -13.05
CA LEU A 7 12.56 40.64 -11.93
C LEU A 7 12.47 39.83 -10.64
N GLY A 8 13.60 39.76 -9.95
CA GLY A 8 13.77 39.04 -8.70
C GLY A 8 12.81 39.52 -7.63
N LEU A 9 12.12 38.55 -7.03
CA LEU A 9 11.40 38.70 -5.78
C LEU A 9 11.54 37.38 -5.00
N GLY A 10 12.48 37.38 -4.05
CA GLY A 10 12.29 36.70 -2.77
C GLY A 10 12.54 35.19 -2.70
N TRP A 11 13.58 34.84 -1.94
CA TRP A 11 13.81 33.52 -1.35
C TRP A 11 12.74 33.18 -0.28
N TRP A 12 11.46 33.15 -0.64
CA TRP A 12 10.36 32.76 0.25
C TRP A 12 9.27 31.92 -0.42
N ALA A 13 9.45 31.51 -1.68
CA ALA A 13 8.56 30.56 -2.34
C ALA A 13 8.82 29.14 -1.81
N GLN A 14 8.37 28.86 -0.58
CA GLN A 14 8.15 27.48 -0.14
C GLN A 14 6.93 26.98 -0.92
N THR A 15 7.18 26.24 -2.00
CA THR A 15 6.14 25.48 -2.66
C THR A 15 5.59 24.49 -1.63
N PHE A 16 4.34 24.71 -1.21
CA PHE A 16 3.58 23.70 -0.50
C PHE A 16 3.39 22.52 -1.46
N VAL A 17 4.31 21.55 -1.38
CA VAL A 17 4.13 20.25 -2.02
C VAL A 17 3.13 19.51 -1.16
N TRP A 18 1.90 19.38 -1.66
CA TRP A 18 0.93 18.46 -1.08
C TRP A 18 1.47 17.05 -1.30
N ALA A 19 1.66 16.30 -0.22
CA ALA A 19 2.00 14.89 -0.32
C ALA A 19 0.86 14.17 -1.05
N GLN A 20 1.17 13.52 -2.16
CA GLN A 20 0.21 12.65 -2.81
C GLN A 20 -0.01 11.45 -1.89
N ALA A 21 -1.26 11.22 -1.47
CA ALA A 21 -1.58 9.97 -0.79
C ALA A 21 -1.30 8.80 -1.75
N ASP A 22 -0.68 7.73 -1.23
CA ASP A 22 -0.50 6.52 -2.02
C ASP A 22 -1.87 6.00 -2.47
N ALA A 23 -1.96 5.54 -3.71
CA ALA A 23 -3.24 5.11 -4.25
C ALA A 23 -3.73 3.86 -3.49
N PRO A 24 -5.06 3.74 -3.27
CA PRO A 24 -5.67 2.49 -2.81
C PRO A 24 -5.17 1.28 -3.61
N ARG A 25 -4.86 0.19 -2.92
CA ARG A 25 -4.40 -1.06 -3.56
C ARG A 25 -5.33 -2.24 -3.28
N GLU A 26 -5.32 -3.16 -4.24
CA GLU A 26 -5.89 -4.49 -4.10
C GLU A 26 -4.82 -5.45 -3.60
N LEU A 27 -5.03 -5.99 -2.41
CA LEU A 27 -4.11 -6.88 -1.70
C LEU A 27 -4.74 -8.26 -1.56
N TRP A 28 -3.92 -9.29 -1.43
CA TRP A 28 -4.36 -10.68 -1.45
C TRP A 28 -3.78 -11.49 -0.30
N VAL A 29 -4.64 -12.27 0.35
CA VAL A 29 -4.27 -13.23 1.40
C VAL A 29 -4.74 -14.62 0.95
N ASP A 30 -3.85 -15.60 1.04
CA ASP A 30 -4.06 -16.96 0.55
C ASP A 30 -3.17 -17.95 1.32
N ILE A 31 -3.74 -18.58 2.35
CA ILE A 31 -3.02 -19.56 3.18
C ILE A 31 -2.72 -20.87 2.43
N GLN A 32 -3.48 -21.16 1.38
CA GLN A 32 -3.37 -22.40 0.61
C GLN A 32 -2.46 -22.26 -0.61
N SER A 33 -1.92 -21.06 -0.87
CA SER A 33 -1.07 -20.75 -2.03
C SER A 33 -1.71 -21.15 -3.37
N LEU A 34 -3.02 -20.95 -3.51
CA LEU A 34 -3.78 -21.25 -4.72
C LEU A 34 -3.55 -20.24 -5.86
N GLY A 35 -3.34 -18.96 -5.51
CA GLY A 35 -3.02 -17.89 -6.45
C GLY A 35 -1.55 -17.86 -6.85
N GLY A 36 -0.68 -18.48 -6.06
CA GLY A 36 0.77 -18.49 -6.18
C GLY A 36 1.43 -18.69 -4.82
N THR A 37 2.76 -18.78 -4.78
CA THR A 37 3.48 -18.94 -3.52
C THR A 37 3.22 -17.75 -2.60
N CYS A 38 2.64 -18.02 -1.44
CA CYS A 38 2.42 -16.97 -0.45
C CYS A 38 3.71 -16.66 0.33
N SER A 39 3.85 -15.42 0.81
CA SER A 39 4.88 -15.06 1.79
C SER A 39 4.47 -13.84 2.60
N ASP A 40 4.54 -13.93 3.93
CA ASP A 40 4.27 -12.81 4.83
C ASP A 40 5.39 -11.78 4.87
N ASP A 41 6.54 -12.05 4.27
CA ASP A 41 7.65 -11.08 4.15
C ASP A 41 7.38 -10.03 3.07
N LEU A 42 6.45 -10.29 2.15
CA LEU A 42 6.10 -9.37 1.07
C LEU A 42 5.66 -8.00 1.61
N THR A 43 6.16 -6.93 1.00
CA THR A 43 5.64 -5.58 1.26
C THR A 43 4.29 -5.40 0.59
N ARG A 44 3.54 -4.38 1.03
CA ARG A 44 2.26 -3.99 0.42
C ARG A 44 2.37 -3.78 -1.10
N GLU A 45 3.51 -3.30 -1.58
CA GLU A 45 3.75 -2.99 -2.99
C GLU A 45 3.93 -4.25 -3.85
N GLN A 46 4.43 -5.32 -3.23
CA GLN A 46 4.73 -6.60 -3.86
C GLN A 46 3.52 -7.54 -3.91
N VAL A 47 2.58 -7.36 -2.97
CA VAL A 47 1.41 -8.22 -2.87
C VAL A 47 0.52 -8.07 -4.10
N SER A 48 0.10 -9.21 -4.64
CA SER A 48 -0.81 -9.30 -5.77
C SER A 48 -1.53 -10.64 -5.75
N SER A 49 -2.47 -10.84 -6.67
CA SER A 49 -3.22 -12.11 -6.77
C SER A 49 -2.35 -13.33 -7.01
N SER A 50 -1.12 -13.16 -7.54
CA SER A 50 -0.12 -14.20 -7.78
C SER A 50 1.04 -14.24 -6.78
N GLN A 51 1.14 -13.22 -5.92
CA GLN A 51 2.09 -13.15 -4.82
C GLN A 51 1.35 -12.70 -3.56
N PRO A 52 0.54 -13.58 -2.96
CA PRO A 52 -0.29 -13.23 -1.81
C PRO A 52 0.50 -13.30 -0.49
N TRP A 53 -0.04 -12.69 0.55
CA TRP A 53 0.35 -13.00 1.92
C TRP A 53 -0.21 -14.37 2.35
N CYS A 54 0.45 -15.04 3.29
CA CYS A 54 -0.01 -16.33 3.80
C CYS A 54 -1.04 -16.18 4.92
N THR A 55 -0.85 -15.22 5.82
CA THR A 55 -1.67 -15.08 7.02
C THR A 55 -2.56 -13.85 6.96
N LEU A 56 -3.74 -13.93 7.58
CA LEU A 56 -4.65 -12.78 7.65
C LEU A 56 -4.13 -11.71 8.62
N GLY A 57 -3.44 -12.11 9.68
CA GLY A 57 -2.95 -11.20 10.72
C GLY A 57 -1.92 -10.18 10.25
N ILE A 58 -1.16 -10.48 9.19
CA ILE A 58 -0.18 -9.54 8.59
C ILE A 58 -0.84 -8.27 8.06
N THR A 59 -2.14 -8.35 7.72
CA THR A 59 -2.87 -7.25 7.09
C THR A 59 -2.95 -6.05 8.03
N GLY A 60 -3.19 -6.25 9.32
CA GLY A 60 -3.25 -5.12 10.27
C GLY A 60 -1.92 -4.41 10.49
N ASP A 61 -0.80 -5.02 10.12
CA ASP A 61 0.54 -4.41 10.20
C ASP A 61 0.92 -3.67 8.89
N LYS A 62 0.40 -4.10 7.74
CA LYS A 62 0.94 -3.70 6.42
C LYS A 62 -0.02 -2.94 5.52
N VAL A 63 -1.33 -3.01 5.75
CA VAL A 63 -2.31 -2.27 4.94
C VAL A 63 -2.25 -0.77 5.25
N GLN A 64 -2.66 0.03 4.27
CA GLN A 64 -2.85 1.47 4.43
C GLN A 64 -4.33 1.83 4.29
N PRO A 65 -4.76 3.00 4.85
CA PRO A 65 -6.12 3.48 4.66
C PRO A 65 -6.49 3.57 3.18
N GLY A 66 -7.61 2.94 2.80
CA GLY A 66 -8.11 2.89 1.42
C GLY A 66 -7.87 1.57 0.70
N ASP A 67 -6.96 0.72 1.18
CA ASP A 67 -6.73 -0.59 0.57
C ASP A 67 -7.94 -1.52 0.67
N THR A 68 -8.03 -2.44 -0.29
CA THR A 68 -8.98 -3.56 -0.28
C THR A 68 -8.20 -4.87 -0.19
N VAL A 69 -8.51 -5.67 0.83
CA VAL A 69 -7.90 -7.00 1.01
C VAL A 69 -8.87 -8.08 0.55
N TYR A 70 -8.48 -8.85 -0.47
CA TYR A 70 -9.15 -10.06 -0.90
C TYR A 70 -8.57 -11.27 -0.17
N VAL A 71 -9.43 -12.00 0.52
CA VAL A 71 -9.04 -13.22 1.26
C VAL A 71 -9.60 -14.41 0.51
N ARG A 72 -8.72 -15.33 0.09
CA ARG A 72 -9.17 -16.60 -0.51
C ARG A 72 -9.74 -17.52 0.56
N ALA A 73 -10.65 -18.41 0.14
CA ALA A 73 -11.26 -19.37 1.06
C ALA A 73 -10.18 -20.23 1.72
N GLY A 74 -10.29 -20.40 3.04
CA GLY A 74 -9.33 -21.15 3.84
C GLY A 74 -9.62 -20.97 5.32
N GLU A 75 -8.99 -21.81 6.15
CA GLU A 75 -9.06 -21.68 7.59
C GLU A 75 -7.85 -20.87 8.09
N TYR A 76 -8.11 -19.71 8.68
CA TYR A 76 -7.09 -18.79 9.20
C TYR A 76 -7.15 -18.78 10.73
N THR A 77 -6.33 -19.62 11.36
CA THR A 77 -6.33 -19.79 12.83
C THR A 77 -5.32 -18.88 13.54
N GLN A 78 -4.54 -18.08 12.80
CA GLN A 78 -3.54 -17.21 13.38
C GLN A 78 -4.19 -16.03 14.13
N ALA A 79 -3.50 -15.53 15.16
CA ALA A 79 -3.90 -14.31 15.85
C ALA A 79 -3.90 -13.11 14.90
N GLN A 80 -4.96 -12.32 14.94
CA GLN A 80 -5.05 -11.08 14.18
C GLN A 80 -4.34 -9.97 14.94
N ARG A 81 -3.43 -9.26 14.27
CA ARG A 81 -2.70 -8.14 14.86
C ARG A 81 -3.38 -6.86 14.41
N CYS A 82 -3.82 -6.07 15.37
CA CYS A 82 -4.31 -4.71 15.13
C CYS A 82 -3.54 -3.80 16.11
N PRO A 83 -2.36 -3.29 15.74
CA PRO A 83 -1.70 -2.26 16.52
C PRO A 83 -2.55 -0.99 16.43
N GLY A 84 -3.35 -0.75 17.47
CA GLY A 84 -4.18 0.46 17.62
C GLY A 84 -3.34 1.70 17.83
#